data_AF-A0A455U7I6-F1
#
_entry.id   AF-A0A455U7I6-F1
#
_cell.length_a   1.000
_cell.length_b   1.000
_cell.length_c   1.000
_cell.angle_alpha   90.00
_cell.angle_beta   90.00
_cell.angle_gamma   90.00
#
_symmetry.space_group_name_H-M   'P 1'
#
loop_
_entity.id
_entity.type
_entity.pdbx_description
1 polymer ?
#
loop_
_entity_poly.entity_id
_entity_poly.type
_entity_poly.pdbx_seq_one_letter_code
_entity_poly.pdbx_strand_id
1 'polypeptide(L)'
;MNDSLFELPNLPASVAVFGTGIVGLELGQALSRLGVRVRMFGRSGSLGGLADQEIRDYAEQCFNEEFYLDTRSEVTDVSSVEDGVSISFVDRDKGALTELI
;
A
#
# COMPACT_ATOMS: atom_id res chain seq x y z
N MET A 1 14.51 -2.06 2.09
CA MET A 1 14.29 -0.61 1.92
C MET A 1 15.30 -0.17 0.88
N ASN A 2 14.89 0.01 -0.38
CA ASN A 2 15.81 0.47 -1.41
C ASN A 2 15.74 2.00 -1.44
N ASP A 3 16.86 2.68 -1.18
CA ASP A 3 16.96 4.15 -1.13
C ASP A 3 16.67 4.82 -2.48
N SER A 4 16.59 4.02 -3.55
CA SER A 4 16.31 4.45 -4.92
C SER A 4 14.98 5.20 -5.10
N LEU A 5 14.01 5.06 -4.18
CA LEU A 5 12.74 5.80 -4.27
C LEU A 5 12.97 7.31 -4.19
N PHE A 6 13.87 7.76 -3.32
CA PHE A 6 14.17 9.18 -3.13
C PHE A 6 15.08 9.75 -4.21
N GLU A 7 15.69 8.89 -5.01
CA GLU A 7 16.55 9.26 -6.14
C GLU A 7 15.75 9.41 -7.45
N LEU A 8 14.46 9.08 -7.45
CA LEU A 8 13.62 9.25 -8.63
C LEU A 8 13.58 10.73 -9.03
N PRO A 9 13.86 11.06 -10.31
CA PRO A 9 13.87 12.45 -10.76
C PRO A 9 12.49 13.10 -10.74
N ASN A 10 11.42 12.30 -10.78
CA ASN A 10 10.04 12.72 -10.69
C ASN A 10 9.24 11.73 -9.84
N LEU A 11 8.12 12.19 -9.28
CA LEU A 11 7.19 11.32 -8.59
C LEU A 11 6.58 10.30 -9.57
N PRO A 12 6.48 9.01 -9.19
CA PRO A 12 5.82 8.02 -10.01
C PRO A 12 4.29 8.25 -10.02
N ALA A 13 3.60 7.69 -11.00
CA ALA A 13 2.13 7.74 -11.05
C ALA A 13 1.47 6.87 -9.97
N SER A 14 2.11 5.74 -9.63
CA SER A 14 1.66 4.80 -8.61
C SER A 14 2.82 4.12 -7.89
N VAL A 15 2.55 3.64 -6.67
CA VAL A 15 3.45 2.78 -5.90
C VAL A 15 2.63 1.72 -5.18
N ALA A 16 3.18 0.50 -5.14
CA ALA A 16 2.72 -0.57 -4.26
C ALA A 16 3.73 -0.78 -3.12
N VAL A 17 3.23 -0.84 -1.88
CA VAL A 17 4.03 -1.10 -0.68
C VAL A 17 3.58 -2.43 -0.07
N PHE A 18 4.52 -3.36 0.05
CA PHE A 18 4.30 -4.63 0.73
C PHE A 18 4.84 -4.54 2.16
N GLY A 19 3.92 -4.60 3.12
CA GLY A 19 4.18 -4.45 4.54
C GLY A 19 3.60 -3.17 5.13
N THR A 20 2.99 -3.31 6.31
CA THR A 20 2.26 -2.26 7.03
C THR A 20 3.02 -1.75 8.25
N GLY A 21 4.35 -1.64 8.11
CA GLY A 21 5.23 -1.07 9.14
C GLY A 21 5.20 0.46 9.14
N ILE A 22 5.70 1.07 10.22
CA ILE A 22 5.67 2.53 10.44
C ILE A 22 6.25 3.29 9.23
N VAL A 23 7.44 2.90 8.76
CA VAL A 23 8.10 3.57 7.63
C VAL A 23 7.27 3.47 6.34
N GLY A 24 6.64 2.32 6.09
CA GLY A 24 5.75 2.16 4.93
C GLY A 24 4.55 3.09 5.02
N LEU A 25 3.93 3.21 6.20
CA LEU A 25 2.78 4.08 6.45
C LEU A 25 3.12 5.56 6.27
N GLU A 26 4.23 6.02 6.83
CA GLU A 26 4.69 7.40 6.69
C GLU A 26 4.96 7.75 5.21
N LEU A 27 5.66 6.87 4.49
CA LEU A 27 5.95 7.07 3.07
C LEU A 27 4.70 6.99 2.20
N GLY A 28 3.82 6.03 2.47
CA GLY A 28 2.54 5.88 1.75
C GLY A 28 1.68 7.13 1.90
N GLN A 29 1.59 7.67 3.11
CA GLN A 29 0.87 8.92 3.36
C GLN A 29 1.51 10.11 2.65
N ALA A 30 2.83 10.27 2.77
CA ALA A 30 3.55 11.37 2.13
C ALA A 30 3.37 11.35 0.60
N LEU A 31 3.53 10.18 -0.02
CA LEU A 31 3.35 10.01 -1.46
C LEU A 31 1.91 10.24 -1.90
N SER A 32 0.92 9.73 -1.15
CA SER A 32 -0.49 9.97 -1.45
C SER A 32 -0.83 11.46 -1.47
N ARG A 33 -0.35 12.21 -0.46
CA ARG A 33 -0.54 13.67 -0.39
C ARG A 33 0.17 14.43 -1.52
N LEU A 34 1.19 13.85 -2.11
CA LEU A 34 1.87 14.37 -3.30
C LEU A 34 1.20 13.95 -4.62
N GLY A 35 0.06 13.26 -4.56
CA GLY A 35 -0.74 12.85 -5.73
C GLY A 35 -0.35 11.50 -6.33
N VAL A 36 0.55 10.75 -5.69
CA VAL A 36 0.91 9.38 -6.12
C VAL A 36 -0.18 8.42 -5.68
N ARG A 37 -0.66 7.56 -6.57
CA ARG A 37 -1.63 6.51 -6.17
C ARG A 37 -0.90 5.43 -5.38
N VAL A 38 -1.27 5.25 -4.11
CA VAL A 38 -0.64 4.27 -3.23
C VAL A 38 -1.57 3.09 -2.98
N ARG A 39 -1.04 1.88 -3.16
CA ARG A 39 -1.62 0.63 -2.66
C ARG A 39 -0.71 0.03 -1.59
N MET A 40 -1.24 -0.26 -0.41
CA MET A 40 -0.49 -0.89 0.67
C MET A 40 -1.10 -2.22 1.09
N PHE A 41 -0.25 -3.26 1.09
CA PHE A 41 -0.65 -4.64 1.29
C PHE A 41 0.04 -5.22 2.54
N GLY A 42 -0.75 -5.59 3.53
CA GLY A 42 -0.34 -6.38 4.71
C GLY A 42 -0.87 -7.82 4.62
N ARG A 43 -0.32 -8.72 5.43
CA ARG A 43 -0.75 -10.14 5.48
C ARG A 43 -1.24 -10.59 6.86
N SER A 44 -0.70 -10.01 7.93
CA SER A 44 -0.91 -10.45 9.31
C SER A 44 -2.04 -9.71 10.03
N GLY A 45 -2.62 -8.69 9.42
CA GLY A 45 -3.50 -7.74 10.10
C GLY A 45 -2.77 -6.77 11.03
N SER A 46 -1.45 -6.82 11.14
CA SER A 46 -0.71 -5.83 11.95
C SER A 46 -0.68 -4.47 11.25
N LEU A 47 -0.64 -3.38 12.02
CA LEU A 47 -0.50 -2.03 11.49
C LEU A 47 0.41 -1.22 12.42
N GLY A 48 1.60 -0.84 11.95
CA GLY A 48 2.51 0.04 12.69
C GLY A 48 2.95 -0.46 14.08
N GLY A 49 2.78 -1.74 14.40
CA GLY A 49 3.02 -2.28 15.74
C GLY A 49 1.94 -1.95 16.77
N LEU A 50 0.78 -1.44 16.34
CA LEU A 50 -0.37 -1.21 17.21
C LEU A 50 -0.91 -2.54 17.74
N ALA A 51 -0.93 -2.68 19.06
CA ALA A 51 -1.37 -3.90 19.75
C ALA A 51 -2.86 -3.85 20.13
N ASP A 52 -3.37 -2.67 20.46
CA ASP A 52 -4.77 -2.50 20.83
C ASP A 52 -5.67 -2.58 19.58
N GLN A 53 -6.73 -3.37 19.68
CA GLN A 53 -7.62 -3.66 18.56
C GLN A 53 -8.40 -2.42 18.11
N GLU A 54 -8.94 -1.64 19.03
CA GLU A 54 -9.77 -0.47 18.71
C GLU A 54 -8.93 0.63 18.07
N ILE A 55 -7.72 0.87 18.61
CA ILE A 55 -6.79 1.84 18.04
C ILE A 55 -6.32 1.42 16.65
N ARG A 56 -6.08 0.12 16.45
CA ARG A 56 -5.70 -0.40 15.14
C ARG A 56 -6.80 -0.21 14.10
N ASP A 57 -8.03 -0.55 14.46
CA ASP A 57 -9.17 -0.45 13.56
C ASP A 57 -9.46 1.02 13.20
N TYR A 58 -9.34 1.92 14.18
CA TYR A 58 -9.41 3.36 13.95
C TYR A 58 -8.29 3.85 13.01
N ALA A 59 -7.05 3.43 13.24
CA ALA A 59 -5.92 3.81 12.39
C ALA A 59 -6.09 3.27 10.96
N GLU A 60 -6.56 2.03 10.79
CA GLU A 60 -6.83 1.45 9.48
C GLU A 60 -7.90 2.25 8.73
N GLN A 61 -8.95 2.70 9.42
CA GLN A 61 -9.93 3.62 8.84
C GLN A 61 -9.28 4.94 8.40
N CYS A 62 -8.53 5.61 9.29
CA CYS A 62 -7.90 6.90 8.98
C CYS A 62 -6.93 6.82 7.79
N PHE A 63 -6.08 5.79 7.71
CA PHE A 63 -5.19 5.63 6.57
C PHE A 63 -5.95 5.37 5.27
N ASN A 64 -7.07 4.64 5.32
CA ASN A 64 -7.91 4.39 4.16
C ASN A 64 -8.68 5.61 3.65
N GLU A 65 -8.77 6.69 4.43
CA GLU A 65 -9.23 7.99 3.93
C GLU A 65 -8.19 8.67 3.02
N GLU A 66 -6.91 8.30 3.12
CA GLU A 66 -5.81 8.88 2.35
C GLU A 66 -5.30 7.98 1.22
N PHE A 67 -5.21 6.66 1.41
CA PHE A 67 -4.77 5.72 0.39
C PHE A 67 -5.27 4.30 0.67
N TYR A 68 -5.28 3.43 -0.35
CA TYR A 68 -5.71 2.05 -0.14
C TYR A 68 -4.74 1.32 0.79
N LEU A 69 -5.27 0.85 1.93
CA LEU A 69 -4.56 0.02 2.89
C LEU A 69 -5.41 -1.20 3.19
N ASP A 70 -4.85 -2.37 2.98
CA ASP A 70 -5.43 -3.63 3.41
C ASP A 70 -4.42 -4.40 4.26
N THR A 71 -4.66 -4.48 5.57
CA THR A 71 -3.74 -5.13 6.51
C THR A 71 -3.78 -6.65 6.44
N ARG A 72 -4.79 -7.21 5.77
CA ARG A 72 -5.02 -8.66 5.57
C ARG A 72 -5.28 -8.98 4.10
N SER A 73 -4.54 -8.33 3.22
CA SER A 73 -4.69 -8.48 1.78
C SER A 73 -4.44 -9.89 1.29
N GLU A 74 -5.23 -10.29 0.30
CA GLU A 74 -5.03 -11.50 -0.48
C GLU A 74 -4.46 -11.11 -1.85
N VAL A 75 -3.14 -10.98 -1.93
CA VAL A 75 -2.42 -10.79 -3.20
C VAL A 75 -2.16 -12.16 -3.82
N THR A 76 -2.65 -12.38 -5.04
CA THR A 76 -2.63 -13.67 -5.73
C THR A 76 -1.52 -13.78 -6.77
N ASP A 77 -1.10 -12.66 -7.36
CA ASP A 77 -0.02 -12.64 -8.34
C ASP A 77 0.71 -11.29 -8.37
N VAL A 78 2.02 -11.33 -8.62
CA VAL A 78 2.87 -10.15 -8.84
C VAL A 78 3.83 -10.47 -9.97
N SER A 79 3.76 -9.73 -11.07
CA SER A 79 4.56 -9.98 -12.26
C SER A 79 5.10 -8.68 -12.85
N SER A 80 6.37 -8.67 -13.25
CA SER A 80 6.93 -7.61 -14.09
C SER A 80 6.39 -7.71 -15.51
N VAL A 81 5.93 -6.59 -16.04
CA VAL A 81 5.45 -6.43 -17.42
C VAL A 81 6.22 -5.28 -18.08
N GLU A 82 5.97 -5.04 -19.37
CA GLU A 82 6.70 -4.02 -20.14
C GLU A 82 6.60 -2.62 -19.52
N ASP A 83 5.40 -2.26 -19.02
CA ASP A 83 5.10 -0.91 -18.52
C ASP A 83 5.18 -0.76 -16.99
N GLY A 84 5.67 -1.77 -16.26
CA GLY A 84 5.77 -1.71 -14.79
C GLY A 84 5.54 -3.04 -14.10
N VAL A 85 4.76 -3.02 -13.01
CA VAL A 85 4.43 -4.22 -12.24
C VAL A 85 2.93 -4.43 -12.21
N SER A 86 2.46 -5.59 -12.68
CA SER A 86 1.07 -6.00 -12.56
C SER A 86 0.87 -6.74 -11.24
N ILE A 87 -0.15 -6.36 -10.48
CA ILE A 87 -0.51 -6.97 -9.20
C ILE A 87 -1.96 -7.42 -9.25
N SER A 88 -2.21 -8.70 -8.96
CA SER A 88 -3.55 -9.26 -8.79
C SER A 88 -3.84 -9.50 -7.31
N PHE A 89 -5.00 -9.04 -6.84
CA PHE A 89 -5.40 -9.11 -5.43
C PHE A 89 -6.92 -9.06 -5.26
N VAL A 90 -7.42 -9.41 -4.07
CA VAL A 90 -8.81 -9.19 -3.69
C VAL A 90 -8.94 -7.81 -3.05
N ASP A 91 -9.58 -6.88 -3.77
CA ASP A 91 -9.86 -5.51 -3.29
C ASP A 91 -10.98 -5.52 -2.25
N ARG A 92 -10.82 -4.69 -1.20
CA ARG A 92 -11.75 -4.56 -0.08
C ARG A 92 -13.20 -4.29 -0.50
N ASP A 93 -13.40 -3.54 -1.60
CA ASP A 93 -14.73 -3.12 -2.05
C ASP A 93 -15.14 -3.76 -3.38
N LYS A 94 -14.16 -4.14 -4.22
CA LYS A 94 -14.40 -4.53 -5.62
C LYS A 94 -14.24 -6.03 -5.88
N GLY A 95 -13.73 -6.80 -4.92
CA GLY A 95 -13.39 -8.21 -5.13
C GLY A 95 -12.11 -8.37 -5.96
N ALA A 96 -11.99 -9.48 -6.70
CA ALA A 96 -10.78 -9.78 -7.46
C ALA A 96 -10.46 -8.69 -8.51
N LEU A 97 -9.26 -8.14 -8.43
CA LEU A 97 -8.77 -7.02 -9.23
C LEU A 97 -7.33 -7.29 -9.68
N THR A 98 -7.00 -6.86 -10.89
CA THR A 98 -5.61 -6.77 -11.37
C THR A 98 -5.33 -5.33 -11.76
N GLU A 99 -4.22 -4.77 -11.27
CA GLU A 99 -3.84 -3.38 -11.49
C GLU A 99 -2.37 -3.27 -11.90
N LEU A 100 -2.09 -2.38 -12.85
CA LEU A 100 -0.74 -1.96 -13.20
C LEU A 100 -0.28 -0.86 -12.24
N ILE A 101 0.89 -1.06 -11.66
CA ILE A 101 1.56 -0.13 -10.75
C ILE A 101 2.73 0.53 -11.44
#